data_AF-A0A7V2N2B5-F1
#
_entry.id   AF-A0A7V2N2B5-F1
#
_cell.length_a   1.000
_cell.length_b   1.000
_cell.length_c   1.000
_cell.angle_alpha   90.00
_cell.angle_beta   90.00
_cell.angle_gamma   90.00
#
_symmetry.space_group_name_H-M   'P 1'
#
loop_
_entity.id
_entity.type
_entity.pdbx_description
1 polymer ?
#
loop_
_entity_poly.entity_id
_entity_poly.type
_entity_poly.pdbx_seq_one_letter_code
_entity_poly.pdbx_strand_id
1 'polypeptide(L)'
;ALPTPAELQSPEIARDSLVAYLQKDLFRPVGIGMLIGGALTGMILALPLIAGAVRSMHQAATTRSPHARDEMPIGLLYAGVAGAAVLLFIVAMVSVRNMGLVRGAVMALCGTLWIWVAGVVLSECIGRTNWSPLSGMTLIAVTILVLLSAGMTEPDRILASVLVGAAACVAMSQATDLMLDLKTGYLVGASPRKQQIGQFMGAWLGPIVVMGLIFVLHGAYGLGSDRLPAPQASVLAGMIRSILGGQAPVAKYLAGTGLGALLSASGIGGLGILVGLGFYLPFSVVLTYTIGTILRLAADAWRGRRFSEEVGIPIAAGFIVGEALIGIGFALYAILQGMRL
;
A
#
# COMPACT_ATOMS: atom_id res chain seq x y z
N ALA A 1 14.54 6.14 20.27
CA ALA A 1 15.83 5.54 20.62
C ALA A 1 15.73 4.01 20.49
N LEU A 2 16.84 3.29 20.45
CA LEU A 2 16.81 1.85 20.75
C LEU A 2 16.52 1.70 22.25
N PRO A 3 15.77 0.67 22.65
CA PRO A 3 15.43 0.49 24.05
C PRO A 3 16.69 0.21 24.87
N THR A 4 16.76 0.76 26.06
CA THR A 4 17.82 0.41 27.02
C THR A 4 17.64 -1.03 27.52
N PRO A 5 18.69 -1.68 28.04
CA PRO A 5 18.57 -3.01 28.64
C PRO A 5 17.50 -3.09 29.75
N ALA A 6 17.28 -1.98 30.48
CA ALA A 6 16.25 -1.87 31.51
C ALA A 6 14.83 -1.78 30.90
N GLU A 7 14.65 -1.07 29.78
CA GLU A 7 13.36 -0.99 29.07
C GLU A 7 12.96 -2.34 28.47
N LEU A 8 13.93 -3.13 27.97
CA LEU A 8 13.71 -4.49 27.47
C LEU A 8 13.23 -5.49 28.55
N GLN A 9 13.48 -5.18 29.82
CA GLN A 9 13.02 -5.97 30.97
C GLN A 9 11.68 -5.47 31.53
N SER A 10 11.09 -4.42 30.95
CA SER A 10 9.81 -3.87 31.40
C SER A 10 8.67 -4.89 31.22
N PRO A 11 7.69 -4.92 32.13
CA PRO A 11 6.56 -5.85 32.06
C PRO A 11 5.68 -5.68 30.82
N GLU A 12 5.74 -4.54 30.14
CA GLU A 12 5.06 -4.30 28.85
C GLU A 12 5.73 -5.05 27.69
N ILE A 13 7.07 -5.03 27.59
CA ILE A 13 7.82 -5.77 26.56
C ILE A 13 7.84 -7.27 26.86
N ALA A 14 7.83 -7.64 28.15
CA ALA A 14 7.71 -9.04 28.57
C ALA A 14 6.34 -9.65 28.20
N ARG A 15 5.26 -8.86 28.14
CA ARG A 15 3.91 -9.31 27.76
C ARG A 15 3.75 -9.60 26.27
N ASP A 16 4.36 -8.81 25.40
CA ASP A 16 4.22 -8.96 23.94
C ASP A 16 5.27 -9.91 23.34
N SER A 17 6.22 -10.40 24.13
CA SER A 17 7.48 -11.08 23.73
C SER A 17 8.44 -10.15 22.98
N LEU A 18 9.74 -10.31 23.25
CA LEU A 18 10.82 -9.57 22.57
C LEU A 18 10.67 -9.59 21.04
N VAL A 19 10.18 -10.71 20.49
CA VAL A 19 9.97 -10.90 19.06
C VAL A 19 8.92 -9.92 18.51
N ALA A 20 7.77 -9.78 19.17
CA ALA A 20 6.73 -8.87 18.68
C ALA A 20 7.16 -7.40 18.79
N TYR A 21 7.88 -7.04 19.86
CA TYR A 21 8.46 -5.70 20.00
C TYR A 21 9.45 -5.41 18.86
N LEU A 22 10.42 -6.30 18.63
CA LEU A 22 11.40 -6.11 17.54
C LEU A 22 10.71 -5.99 16.18
N GLN A 23 9.70 -6.82 15.93
CA GLN A 23 8.95 -6.77 14.67
C GLN A 23 8.17 -5.45 14.52
N LYS A 24 7.33 -5.09 15.50
CA LYS A 24 6.40 -3.97 15.39
C LYS A 24 7.09 -2.62 15.49
N ASP A 25 8.03 -2.48 16.42
CA ASP A 25 8.59 -1.19 16.79
C ASP A 25 9.95 -0.91 16.16
N LEU A 26 10.72 -1.95 15.80
CA LEU A 26 12.04 -1.78 15.19
C LEU A 26 12.04 -2.11 13.69
N PHE A 27 11.79 -3.36 13.32
CA PHE A 27 11.96 -3.83 11.95
C PHE A 27 10.93 -3.22 11.01
N ARG A 28 9.65 -3.16 11.41
CA ARG A 28 8.61 -2.63 10.52
C ARG A 28 8.82 -1.15 10.15
N PRO A 29 9.11 -0.22 11.08
CA PRO A 29 9.43 1.16 10.70
C PRO A 29 10.69 1.29 9.84
N VAL A 30 11.77 0.56 10.18
CA VAL A 30 12.99 0.56 9.35
C VAL A 30 12.70 0.01 7.95
N GLY A 31 11.96 -1.10 7.86
CA GLY A 31 11.55 -1.73 6.61
C GLY A 31 10.72 -0.78 5.74
N ILE A 32 9.75 -0.05 6.30
CA ILE A 32 9.02 0.98 5.55
C ILE A 32 9.98 2.06 5.03
N GLY A 33 10.91 2.53 5.86
CA GLY A 33 11.96 3.45 5.44
C GLY A 33 12.76 2.91 4.25
N MET A 34 13.19 1.65 4.32
CA MET A 34 13.94 0.96 3.26
C MET A 34 13.16 0.84 1.95
N LEU A 35 11.86 0.56 2.03
CA LEU A 35 10.99 0.49 0.85
C LEU A 35 10.90 1.85 0.16
N ILE A 36 10.78 2.94 0.92
CA ILE A 36 10.79 4.31 0.38
C ILE A 36 12.14 4.62 -0.28
N GLY A 37 13.24 4.46 0.46
CA GLY A 37 14.57 4.78 -0.06
C GLY A 37 14.97 3.92 -1.25
N GLY A 38 14.63 2.64 -1.18
CA GLY A 38 14.91 1.67 -2.23
C GLY A 38 14.12 1.94 -3.51
N ALA A 39 12.83 2.29 -3.40
CA ALA A 39 12.01 2.58 -4.57
C ALA A 39 12.27 3.96 -5.17
N LEU A 40 12.52 4.99 -4.36
CA LEU A 40 12.91 6.31 -4.89
C LEU A 40 14.26 6.25 -5.61
N THR A 41 15.24 5.55 -5.03
CA THR A 41 16.54 5.36 -5.68
C THR A 41 16.41 4.51 -6.94
N GLY A 42 15.62 3.43 -6.89
CA GLY A 42 15.32 2.60 -8.06
C GLY A 42 14.70 3.41 -9.20
N MET A 43 13.71 4.25 -8.90
CA MET A 43 13.09 5.17 -9.85
C MET A 43 14.11 6.16 -10.42
N ILE A 44 14.92 6.81 -9.58
CA ILE A 44 15.96 7.76 -10.02
C ILE A 44 16.95 7.08 -10.97
N LEU A 45 17.43 5.88 -10.63
CA LEU A 45 18.34 5.11 -11.47
C LEU A 45 17.68 4.65 -12.78
N ALA A 46 16.36 4.41 -12.77
CA ALA A 46 15.59 4.06 -13.95
C ALA A 46 15.18 5.28 -14.80
N LEU A 47 15.30 6.52 -14.30
CA LEU A 47 14.89 7.74 -15.02
C LEU A 47 15.46 7.84 -16.44
N PRO A 48 16.76 7.57 -16.70
CA PRO A 48 17.30 7.64 -18.06
C PRO A 48 16.64 6.63 -19.01
N LEU A 49 16.34 5.42 -18.52
CA LEU A 49 15.65 4.37 -19.27
C LEU A 49 14.20 4.78 -19.56
N ILE A 50 13.50 5.28 -18.53
CA ILE A 50 12.12 5.77 -18.66
C ILE A 50 12.05 6.93 -19.65
N ALA A 51 12.94 7.92 -19.53
CA ALA A 51 13.01 9.06 -20.45
C ALA A 51 13.33 8.61 -21.88
N GLY A 52 14.24 7.64 -22.07
CA GLY A 52 14.54 7.03 -23.36
C GLY A 52 13.33 6.32 -23.97
N ALA A 53 12.62 5.52 -23.16
CA ALA A 53 11.41 4.82 -23.58
C ALA A 53 10.30 5.81 -23.97
N VAL A 54 10.04 6.83 -23.14
CA VAL A 54 9.07 7.89 -23.43
C VAL A 54 9.43 8.66 -24.69
N ARG A 55 10.70 9.00 -24.88
CA ARG A 55 11.17 9.69 -26.10
C ARG A 55 10.99 8.82 -27.34
N SER A 56 11.30 7.52 -27.25
CA SER A 56 11.08 6.55 -28.33
C SER A 56 9.60 6.39 -28.67
N MET A 57 8.73 6.26 -27.66
CA MET A 57 7.28 6.23 -27.84
C MET A 57 6.76 7.52 -28.46
N HIS A 58 7.23 8.68 -28.00
CA HIS A 58 6.83 9.98 -28.55
C HIS A 58 7.25 10.12 -30.01
N GLN A 59 8.46 9.67 -30.38
CA GLN A 59 8.91 9.63 -31.78
C GLN A 59 8.05 8.68 -32.63
N ALA A 60 7.72 7.50 -32.11
CA ALA A 60 6.83 6.54 -32.75
C ALA A 60 5.38 7.07 -32.87
N ALA A 61 4.92 7.92 -31.94
CA ALA A 61 3.60 8.56 -31.96
C ALA A 61 3.53 9.77 -32.90
N THR A 62 4.64 10.50 -33.09
CA THR A 62 4.73 11.56 -34.11
C THR A 62 4.73 11.01 -35.54
N THR A 63 5.16 9.76 -35.70
CA THR A 63 4.89 8.97 -36.89
C THR A 63 3.41 8.56 -36.79
N ARG A 64 2.55 8.84 -37.78
CA ARG A 64 1.10 8.54 -37.72
C ARG A 64 0.85 7.03 -37.55
N SER A 65 0.94 6.55 -36.32
CA SER A 65 0.66 5.17 -35.93
C SER A 65 -0.83 5.05 -35.56
N PRO A 66 -1.54 4.02 -36.04
CA PRO A 66 -2.93 3.78 -35.68
C PRO A 66 -3.17 3.64 -34.17
N HIS A 67 -2.14 3.32 -33.39
CA HIS A 67 -2.22 3.04 -31.94
C HIS A 67 -2.20 4.31 -31.07
N ALA A 68 -1.82 5.48 -31.59
CA ALA A 68 -1.77 6.73 -30.81
C ALA A 68 -3.16 7.21 -30.34
N ARG A 69 -4.26 6.66 -30.90
CA ARG A 69 -5.65 6.96 -30.51
C ARG A 69 -6.16 6.13 -29.33
N ASP A 70 -5.42 5.08 -28.94
CA ASP A 70 -5.79 4.15 -27.87
C ASP A 70 -5.26 4.54 -26.49
N GLU A 71 -4.41 5.58 -26.40
CA GLU A 71 -3.98 6.17 -25.13
C GLU A 71 -4.90 7.33 -24.71
N MET A 72 -5.07 7.52 -23.40
CA MET A 72 -5.79 8.70 -22.90
C MET A 72 -4.95 9.97 -23.10
N PRO A 73 -5.59 11.10 -23.44
CA PRO A 73 -4.88 12.35 -23.63
C PRO A 73 -4.22 12.78 -22.32
N ILE A 74 -2.96 13.24 -22.38
CA ILE A 74 -2.20 13.68 -21.19
C ILE A 74 -2.90 14.83 -20.43
N GLY A 75 -3.72 15.63 -21.13
CA GLY A 75 -4.57 16.64 -20.49
C GLY A 75 -5.54 16.07 -19.46
N LEU A 76 -6.04 14.84 -19.65
CA LEU A 76 -6.90 14.16 -18.69
C LEU A 76 -6.16 13.76 -17.43
N LEU A 77 -4.85 13.43 -17.53
CA LEU A 77 -4.01 13.18 -16.37
C LEU A 77 -3.86 14.45 -15.53
N TYR A 78 -3.53 15.58 -16.16
CA TYR A 78 -3.41 16.86 -15.43
C TYR A 78 -4.74 17.28 -14.80
N ALA A 79 -5.85 17.10 -15.51
CA ALA A 79 -7.19 17.34 -14.98
C ALA A 79 -7.50 16.41 -13.79
N GLY A 80 -7.11 15.14 -13.86
CA GLY A 80 -7.27 14.16 -12.78
C GLY A 80 -6.45 14.52 -11.54
N VAL A 81 -5.19 14.93 -11.70
CA VAL A 81 -4.33 15.36 -10.59
C VAL A 81 -4.87 16.63 -9.93
N ALA A 82 -5.25 17.63 -10.73
CA ALA A 82 -5.86 18.86 -10.22
C ALA A 82 -7.21 18.57 -9.52
N GLY A 83 -8.04 17.72 -10.11
CA GLY A 83 -9.31 17.28 -9.55
C GLY A 83 -9.12 16.53 -8.23
N ALA A 84 -8.13 15.64 -8.13
CA ALA A 84 -7.79 14.95 -6.89
C ALA A 84 -7.33 15.91 -5.80
N ALA A 85 -6.48 16.89 -6.13
CA ALA A 85 -6.05 17.92 -5.17
C ALA A 85 -7.23 18.76 -4.66
N VAL A 86 -8.15 19.17 -5.55
CA VAL A 86 -9.37 19.89 -5.17
C VAL A 86 -10.30 19.02 -4.32
N LEU A 87 -10.47 17.75 -4.66
CA LEU A 87 -11.29 16.82 -3.87
C LEU A 87 -10.70 16.60 -2.48
N LEU A 88 -9.39 16.41 -2.36
CA LEU A 88 -8.72 16.30 -1.05
C LEU A 88 -8.82 17.59 -0.25
N PHE A 89 -8.79 18.75 -0.91
CA PHE A 89 -9.02 20.05 -0.26
C PHE A 89 -10.44 20.14 0.29
N ILE A 90 -11.45 19.78 -0.50
CA ILE A 90 -12.84 19.75 -0.05
C ILE A 90 -13.00 18.77 1.12
N VAL A 91 -12.44 17.57 1.03
CA VAL A 91 -12.47 16.59 2.12
C VAL A 91 -11.83 17.17 3.38
N ALA A 92 -10.65 17.79 3.28
CA ALA A 92 -9.98 18.41 4.42
C ALA A 92 -10.83 19.54 5.05
N MET A 93 -11.44 20.40 4.23
CA MET A 93 -12.27 21.51 4.69
C MET A 93 -13.59 21.05 5.34
N VAL A 94 -14.20 19.97 4.85
CA VAL A 94 -15.46 19.42 5.39
C VAL A 94 -15.21 18.51 6.60
N SER A 95 -13.99 17.98 6.76
CA SER A 95 -13.63 17.07 7.86
C SER A 95 -13.90 17.67 9.24
N VAL A 96 -13.63 18.96 9.42
CA VAL A 96 -13.68 19.64 10.73
C VAL A 96 -14.19 21.07 10.55
N ARG A 97 -15.09 21.52 11.42
CA ARG A 97 -15.67 22.89 11.38
C ARG A 97 -14.64 24.01 11.46
N ASN A 98 -13.58 23.83 12.24
CA ASN A 98 -12.53 24.83 12.47
C ASN A 98 -11.31 24.65 11.55
N MET A 99 -11.48 24.02 10.38
CA MET A 99 -10.38 23.88 9.42
C MET A 99 -10.06 25.23 8.76
N GLY A 100 -8.87 25.76 9.01
CA GLY A 100 -8.39 26.96 8.32
C GLY A 100 -8.07 26.67 6.85
N LEU A 101 -8.41 27.60 5.96
CA LEU A 101 -8.20 27.47 4.51
C LEU A 101 -6.77 27.10 4.13
N VAL A 102 -5.78 27.78 4.72
CA VAL A 102 -4.36 27.51 4.45
C VAL A 102 -3.98 26.10 4.87
N ARG A 103 -4.45 25.65 6.04
CA ARG A 103 -4.15 24.29 6.53
C ARG A 103 -4.80 23.25 5.65
N GLY A 104 -6.07 23.42 5.28
CA GLY A 104 -6.76 22.53 4.34
C GLY A 104 -6.03 22.42 2.99
N ALA A 105 -5.55 23.54 2.46
CA ALA A 105 -4.78 23.58 1.20
C ALA A 105 -3.44 22.84 1.33
N VAL A 106 -2.71 23.06 2.43
CA VAL A 106 -1.46 22.35 2.71
C VAL A 106 -1.70 20.85 2.87
N MET A 107 -2.75 20.44 3.58
CA MET A 107 -3.11 19.01 3.73
C MET A 107 -3.44 18.38 2.39
N ALA A 108 -4.19 19.05 1.52
CA ALA A 108 -4.54 18.56 0.20
C ALA A 108 -3.31 18.43 -0.70
N LEU A 109 -2.43 19.44 -0.70
CA LEU A 109 -1.19 19.42 -1.46
C LEU A 109 -0.27 18.29 -0.98
N CYS A 110 -0.01 18.20 0.32
CA CYS A 110 0.82 17.15 0.89
C CYS A 110 0.21 15.76 0.68
N GLY A 111 -1.11 15.61 0.81
CA GLY A 111 -1.81 14.36 0.51
C GLY A 111 -1.67 13.95 -0.95
N THR A 112 -1.85 14.88 -1.89
CA THR A 112 -1.69 14.64 -3.32
C THR A 112 -0.26 14.24 -3.67
N LEU A 113 0.73 14.98 -3.14
CA LEU A 113 2.15 14.67 -3.32
C LEU A 113 2.49 13.30 -2.72
N TRP A 114 1.94 12.97 -1.56
CA TRP A 114 2.14 11.67 -0.93
C TRP A 114 1.56 10.53 -1.75
N ILE A 115 0.34 10.68 -2.28
CA ILE A 115 -0.27 9.67 -3.18
C ILE A 115 0.66 9.39 -4.36
N TRP A 116 1.26 10.43 -4.94
CA TRP A 116 2.20 10.25 -6.04
C TRP A 116 3.47 9.49 -5.61
N VAL A 117 4.16 9.97 -4.57
CA VAL A 117 5.39 9.34 -4.06
C VAL A 117 5.13 7.89 -3.68
N ALA A 118 4.13 7.66 -2.84
CA ALA A 118 3.82 6.35 -2.33
C ALA A 118 3.21 5.43 -3.39
N GLY A 119 2.43 5.96 -4.33
CA GLY A 119 1.94 5.21 -5.49
C GLY A 119 3.08 4.63 -6.32
N VAL A 120 4.16 5.39 -6.54
CA VAL A 120 5.34 4.84 -7.24
C VAL A 120 6.07 3.81 -6.39
N VAL A 121 6.25 4.05 -5.09
CA VAL A 121 6.86 3.06 -4.18
C VAL A 121 6.07 1.75 -4.21
N LEU A 122 4.74 1.81 -4.11
CA LEU A 122 3.85 0.65 -4.14
C LEU A 122 3.89 -0.06 -5.49
N SER A 123 3.90 0.69 -6.59
CA SER A 123 4.03 0.18 -7.95
C SER A 123 5.34 -0.55 -8.17
N GLU A 124 6.46 -0.02 -7.68
CA GLU A 124 7.75 -0.70 -7.74
C GLU A 124 7.80 -1.95 -6.87
N CYS A 125 7.20 -1.91 -5.67
CA CYS A 125 7.13 -3.07 -4.78
C CYS A 125 6.31 -4.19 -5.43
N ILE A 126 5.07 -3.89 -5.85
CA ILE A 126 4.22 -4.86 -6.53
C ILE A 126 4.89 -5.38 -7.81
N GLY A 127 5.46 -4.49 -8.63
CA GLY A 127 6.10 -4.86 -9.88
C GLY A 127 7.28 -5.82 -9.72
N ARG A 128 8.01 -5.76 -8.59
CA ARG A 128 9.18 -6.61 -8.34
C ARG A 128 8.88 -7.83 -7.46
N THR A 129 7.95 -7.72 -6.51
CA THR A 129 7.76 -8.74 -5.46
C THR A 129 6.35 -9.31 -5.40
N ASN A 130 5.41 -8.75 -6.15
CA ASN A 130 3.98 -9.04 -6.04
C ASN A 130 3.40 -8.73 -4.64
N TRP A 131 4.05 -7.85 -3.87
CA TRP A 131 3.60 -7.42 -2.55
C TRP A 131 3.62 -5.90 -2.41
N SER A 132 2.60 -5.33 -1.78
CA SER A 132 2.54 -3.90 -1.48
C SER A 132 2.61 -3.62 0.02
N PRO A 133 3.49 -2.70 0.48
CA PRO A 133 3.47 -2.20 1.86
C PRO A 133 2.37 -1.15 2.09
N LEU A 134 1.18 -1.34 1.52
CA LEU A 134 0.09 -0.33 1.52
C LEU A 134 -0.20 0.21 2.92
N SER A 135 -0.35 -0.69 3.91
CA SER A 135 -0.60 -0.31 5.30
C SER A 135 0.50 0.59 5.88
N GLY A 136 1.78 0.31 5.60
CA GLY A 136 2.89 1.15 6.05
C GLY A 136 2.89 2.55 5.40
N MET A 137 2.57 2.61 4.11
CA MET A 137 2.50 3.88 3.37
C MET A 137 1.33 4.76 3.82
N THR A 138 0.19 4.15 4.14
CA THR A 138 -0.97 4.85 4.72
C THR A 138 -0.66 5.39 6.11
N LEU A 139 0.06 4.62 6.93
CA LEU A 139 0.47 5.05 8.27
C LEU A 139 1.37 6.29 8.22
N ILE A 140 2.32 6.36 7.28
CA ILE A 140 3.12 7.57 7.07
C ILE A 140 2.26 8.72 6.54
N ALA A 141 1.32 8.46 5.62
CA ALA A 141 0.39 9.49 5.14
C ALA A 141 -0.34 10.16 6.32
N VAL A 142 -0.95 9.35 7.18
CA VAL A 142 -1.66 9.83 8.38
C VAL A 142 -0.71 10.54 9.32
N THR A 143 0.52 10.05 9.50
CA THR A 143 1.54 10.70 10.33
C THR A 143 1.85 12.12 9.84
N ILE A 144 2.12 12.27 8.55
CA ILE A 144 2.38 13.58 7.93
C ILE A 144 1.18 14.50 8.15
N LEU A 145 -0.03 14.02 7.91
CA LEU A 145 -1.25 14.81 8.04
C LEU A 145 -1.56 15.20 9.50
N VAL A 146 -1.29 14.32 10.47
CA VAL A 146 -1.42 14.61 11.92
C VAL A 146 -0.46 15.72 12.35
N LEU A 147 0.78 15.69 11.83
CA LEU A 147 1.81 16.69 12.13
C LEU A 147 1.46 18.05 11.51
N LEU A 148 0.98 18.07 10.26
CA LEU A 148 0.52 19.29 9.58
C LEU A 148 -0.72 19.93 10.24
N SER A 149 -1.48 19.13 10.98
CA SER A 149 -2.65 19.60 11.74
C SER A 149 -2.29 20.15 13.13
N ALA A 150 -1.00 20.41 13.42
CA ALA A 150 -0.57 21.01 14.67
C ALA A 150 -1.33 22.33 14.97
N GLY A 151 -1.66 22.53 16.24
CA GLY A 151 -2.44 23.68 16.73
C GLY A 151 -3.97 23.53 16.65
N MET A 152 -4.49 22.41 16.14
CA MET A 152 -5.91 22.03 16.32
C MET A 152 -6.12 21.24 17.61
N THR A 153 -7.37 21.10 18.04
CA THR A 153 -7.73 20.18 19.12
C THR A 153 -7.40 18.75 18.72
N GLU A 154 -7.03 17.90 19.68
CA GLU A 154 -6.64 16.52 19.40
C GLU A 154 -7.69 15.73 18.60
N PRO A 155 -9.00 15.76 18.94
CA PRO A 155 -10.03 15.04 18.16
C PRO A 155 -10.11 15.53 16.71
N ASP A 156 -10.03 16.84 16.50
CA ASP A 156 -10.07 17.45 15.16
C ASP A 156 -8.86 17.03 14.32
N ARG A 157 -7.67 16.97 14.93
CA ARG A 157 -6.43 16.52 14.28
C ARG A 157 -6.54 15.08 13.80
N ILE A 158 -7.04 14.20 14.67
CA ILE A 158 -7.21 12.79 14.37
C ILE A 158 -8.23 12.63 13.24
N LEU A 159 -9.39 13.28 13.35
CA LEU A 159 -10.46 13.17 12.35
C LEU A 159 -10.00 13.62 10.95
N ALA A 160 -9.44 14.82 10.83
CA ALA A 160 -9.00 15.36 9.55
C ALA A 160 -7.89 14.52 8.90
N SER A 161 -6.89 14.10 9.67
CA SER A 161 -5.77 13.30 9.17
C SER A 161 -6.17 11.89 8.76
N VAL A 162 -7.08 11.25 9.49
CA VAL A 162 -7.58 9.92 9.16
C VAL A 162 -8.47 9.96 7.91
N LEU A 163 -9.34 10.96 7.76
CA LEU A 163 -10.20 11.09 6.58
C LEU A 163 -9.39 11.33 5.30
N VAL A 164 -8.49 12.31 5.31
CA VAL A 164 -7.61 12.60 4.16
C VAL A 164 -6.65 11.43 3.91
N GLY A 165 -6.12 10.81 4.98
CA GLY A 165 -5.25 9.63 4.89
C GLY A 165 -5.95 8.40 4.32
N ALA A 166 -7.24 8.19 4.64
CA ALA A 166 -8.04 7.12 4.07
C ALA A 166 -8.28 7.33 2.57
N ALA A 167 -8.59 8.57 2.15
CA ALA A 167 -8.71 8.90 0.73
C ALA A 167 -7.38 8.65 -0.01
N ALA A 168 -6.25 9.04 0.58
CA ALA A 168 -4.93 8.75 0.04
C ALA A 168 -4.65 7.24 -0.05
N CYS A 169 -5.01 6.46 0.98
CA CYS A 169 -4.87 5.00 1.00
C CYS A 169 -5.56 4.35 -0.20
N VAL A 170 -6.84 4.68 -0.43
CA VAL A 170 -7.63 4.12 -1.53
C VAL A 170 -7.06 4.54 -2.88
N ALA A 171 -6.65 5.80 -3.03
CA ALA A 171 -6.04 6.29 -4.27
C ALA A 171 -4.72 5.58 -4.60
N MET A 172 -3.86 5.37 -3.60
CA MET A 172 -2.60 4.64 -3.73
C MET A 172 -2.81 3.17 -4.10
N SER A 173 -3.79 2.50 -3.47
CA SER A 173 -4.15 1.12 -3.80
C SER A 173 -4.60 1.01 -5.27
N GLN A 174 -5.54 1.87 -5.67
CA GLN A 174 -6.08 1.89 -7.03
C GLN A 174 -5.01 2.16 -8.09
N ALA A 175 -4.07 3.07 -7.81
CA ALA A 175 -2.96 3.33 -8.72
C ALA A 175 -2.11 2.06 -8.95
N THR A 176 -1.94 1.23 -7.92
CA THR A 176 -1.13 0.02 -8.00
C THR A 176 -1.87 -1.12 -8.72
N ASP A 177 -3.17 -1.26 -8.48
CA ASP A 177 -4.02 -2.23 -9.17
C ASP A 177 -4.14 -1.88 -10.67
N LEU A 178 -4.35 -0.60 -10.99
CA LEU A 178 -4.37 -0.10 -12.37
C LEU A 178 -3.05 -0.40 -13.10
N MET A 179 -1.89 -0.30 -12.43
CA MET A 179 -0.61 -0.66 -13.04
C MET A 179 -0.58 -2.13 -13.47
N LEU A 180 -1.06 -3.04 -12.62
CA LEU A 180 -1.13 -4.48 -12.93
C LEU A 180 -2.10 -4.75 -14.07
N ASP A 181 -3.26 -4.12 -14.05
CA ASP A 181 -4.30 -4.31 -15.07
C ASP A 181 -3.92 -3.76 -16.44
N LEU A 182 -3.22 -2.63 -16.48
CA LEU A 182 -2.68 -2.08 -17.73
C LEU A 182 -1.58 -2.99 -18.28
N LYS A 183 -0.75 -3.58 -17.42
CA LYS A 183 0.28 -4.54 -17.85
C LYS A 183 -0.34 -5.81 -18.42
N THR A 184 -1.29 -6.43 -17.72
CA THR A 184 -1.99 -7.63 -18.22
C THR A 184 -2.77 -7.31 -19.49
N GLY A 185 -3.45 -6.16 -19.53
CA GLY A 185 -4.11 -5.61 -20.70
C GLY A 185 -3.23 -5.50 -21.92
N TYR A 186 -2.06 -4.88 -21.75
CA TYR A 186 -1.06 -4.74 -22.80
C TYR A 186 -0.61 -6.12 -23.33
N LEU A 187 -0.37 -7.09 -22.45
CA LEU A 187 0.07 -8.45 -22.83
C LEU A 187 -0.99 -9.22 -23.64
N VAL A 188 -2.28 -8.95 -23.43
CA VAL A 188 -3.38 -9.58 -24.17
C VAL A 188 -3.92 -8.73 -25.32
N GLY A 189 -3.27 -7.58 -25.62
CA GLY A 189 -3.66 -6.69 -26.72
C GLY A 189 -4.93 -5.88 -26.46
N ALA A 190 -5.30 -5.64 -25.21
CA ALA A 190 -6.43 -4.78 -24.85
C ALA A 190 -6.11 -3.29 -25.07
N SER A 191 -7.13 -2.49 -25.43
CA SER A 191 -7.01 -1.03 -25.56
C SER A 191 -6.96 -0.38 -24.15
N PRO A 192 -5.87 0.32 -23.77
CA PRO A 192 -5.72 0.94 -22.46
C PRO A 192 -6.85 1.92 -22.12
N ARG A 193 -7.30 2.71 -23.10
CA ARG A 193 -8.41 3.65 -22.93
C ARG A 193 -9.71 2.94 -22.54
N LYS A 194 -10.04 1.81 -23.17
CA LYS A 194 -11.25 1.04 -22.83
C LYS A 194 -11.14 0.45 -21.42
N GLN A 195 -9.96 -0.04 -21.04
CA GLN A 195 -9.72 -0.55 -19.69
C GLN A 195 -9.91 0.54 -18.63
N GLN A 196 -9.31 1.72 -18.82
CA GLN A 196 -9.41 2.83 -17.88
C GLN A 196 -10.84 3.35 -17.72
N ILE A 197 -11.61 3.45 -18.82
CA ILE A 197 -13.04 3.81 -18.74
C ILE A 197 -13.81 2.75 -17.95
N GLY A 198 -13.61 1.46 -18.27
CA GLY A 198 -14.28 0.36 -17.56
C GLY A 198 -13.96 0.34 -16.07
N GLN A 199 -12.70 0.52 -15.70
CA GLN A 199 -12.28 0.61 -14.30
C GLN A 199 -12.85 1.83 -13.60
N PHE A 200 -12.84 3.00 -14.24
CA PHE A 200 -13.42 4.20 -13.64
C PHE A 200 -14.91 4.05 -13.38
N MET A 201 -15.65 3.40 -14.30
CA MET A 201 -17.06 3.09 -14.10
C MET A 201 -17.29 2.04 -13.00
N GLY A 202 -16.43 1.01 -12.93
CA GLY A 202 -16.56 -0.07 -11.96
C GLY A 202 -16.09 0.27 -10.54
N ALA A 203 -15.17 1.23 -10.38
CA ALA A 203 -14.53 1.57 -9.11
C ALA A 203 -15.51 2.01 -8.02
N TRP A 204 -16.71 2.48 -8.40
CA TRP A 204 -17.74 2.95 -7.48
C TRP A 204 -18.49 1.81 -6.77
N LEU A 205 -18.58 0.64 -7.40
CA LEU A 205 -19.35 -0.48 -6.86
C LEU A 205 -18.75 -1.00 -5.55
N GLY A 206 -17.42 -1.13 -5.50
CA GLY A 206 -16.69 -1.65 -4.34
C GLY A 206 -16.99 -0.87 -3.05
N PRO A 207 -16.76 0.45 -2.99
CA PRO A 207 -17.09 1.27 -1.83
C PRO A 207 -18.56 1.19 -1.42
N ILE A 208 -19.51 1.19 -2.37
CA ILE A 208 -20.94 1.10 -2.06
C ILE A 208 -21.27 -0.23 -1.36
N VAL A 209 -20.80 -1.35 -1.92
CA VAL A 209 -21.06 -2.69 -1.38
C VAL A 209 -20.37 -2.86 -0.02
N VAL A 210 -19.10 -2.48 0.09
CA VAL A 210 -18.32 -2.64 1.33
C VAL A 210 -18.86 -1.75 2.44
N MET A 211 -19.23 -0.50 2.15
CA MET A 211 -19.83 0.39 3.15
C MET A 211 -21.18 -0.15 3.62
N GLY A 212 -22.02 -0.64 2.71
CA GLY A 212 -23.29 -1.29 3.07
C GLY A 212 -23.07 -2.48 4.00
N LEU A 213 -22.12 -3.36 3.67
CA LEU A 213 -21.77 -4.50 4.51
C LEU A 213 -21.25 -4.08 5.89
N ILE A 214 -20.37 -3.06 5.96
CA ILE A 214 -19.85 -2.55 7.23
C ILE A 214 -20.98 -2.02 8.13
N PHE A 215 -21.95 -1.29 7.59
CA PHE A 215 -23.10 -0.81 8.37
C PHE A 215 -23.95 -1.96 8.92
N VAL A 216 -24.21 -2.99 8.10
CA VAL A 216 -24.96 -4.18 8.52
C VAL A 216 -24.21 -4.92 9.63
N LEU A 217 -22.91 -5.18 9.46
CA LEU A 217 -22.10 -5.88 10.44
C LEU A 217 -21.94 -5.07 11.73
N HIS A 218 -21.76 -3.75 11.62
CA HIS A 218 -21.69 -2.86 12.77
C HIS A 218 -23.00 -2.89 13.58
N GLY A 219 -24.17 -2.86 12.92
CA GLY A 219 -25.46 -2.96 13.60
C GLY A 219 -25.69 -4.31 14.30
N ALA A 220 -25.16 -5.40 13.74
CA ALA A 220 -25.34 -6.74 14.30
C ALA A 220 -24.38 -7.08 15.45
N TYR A 221 -23.11 -6.71 15.31
CA TYR A 221 -22.03 -7.15 16.20
C TYR A 221 -21.29 -6.02 16.91
N GLY A 222 -21.41 -4.77 16.44
CA GLY A 222 -20.62 -3.63 16.90
C GLY A 222 -19.18 -3.69 16.41
N LEU A 223 -18.78 -2.74 15.54
CA LEU A 223 -17.40 -2.65 15.05
C LEU A 223 -16.43 -2.40 16.21
N GLY A 224 -15.41 -3.25 16.34
CA GLY A 224 -14.45 -3.22 17.45
C GLY A 224 -14.82 -4.12 18.64
N SER A 225 -15.92 -4.88 18.58
CA SER A 225 -16.26 -5.89 19.59
C SER A 225 -15.44 -7.16 19.41
N ASP A 226 -15.54 -8.10 20.36
CA ASP A 226 -14.89 -9.43 20.27
C ASP A 226 -15.38 -10.24 19.06
N ARG A 227 -16.61 -9.99 18.61
CA ARG A 227 -17.23 -10.66 17.45
C ARG A 227 -16.93 -9.97 16.12
N LEU A 228 -16.64 -8.67 16.14
CA LEU A 228 -16.23 -7.92 14.97
C LEU A 228 -14.99 -7.06 15.29
N PRO A 229 -13.84 -7.70 15.58
CA PRO A 229 -12.64 -6.98 15.97
C PRO A 229 -12.13 -6.14 14.80
N ALA A 230 -11.61 -4.95 15.11
CA ALA A 230 -11.04 -4.02 14.13
C ALA A 230 -9.52 -3.83 14.36
N PRO A 231 -8.69 -4.89 14.20
CA PRO A 231 -7.29 -4.84 14.62
C PRO A 231 -6.48 -3.77 13.87
N GLN A 232 -6.78 -3.52 12.59
CA GLN A 232 -6.14 -2.48 11.79
C GLN A 232 -6.46 -1.09 12.33
N ALA A 233 -7.70 -0.85 12.78
CA ALA A 233 -8.09 0.41 13.40
C ALA A 233 -7.37 0.60 14.75
N SER A 234 -7.22 -0.47 15.55
CA SER A 234 -6.47 -0.45 16.81
C SER A 234 -4.99 -0.11 16.60
N VAL A 235 -4.35 -0.68 15.58
CA VAL A 235 -2.95 -0.37 15.22
C VAL A 235 -2.81 1.09 14.77
N LEU A 236 -3.72 1.57 13.91
CA LEU A 236 -3.73 2.97 13.46
C LEU A 236 -3.90 3.93 14.65
N ALA A 237 -4.84 3.65 15.54
CA ALA A 237 -5.07 4.45 16.74
C ALA A 237 -3.86 4.46 17.68
N GLY A 238 -3.20 3.31 17.88
CA GLY A 238 -1.97 3.21 18.66
C GLY A 238 -0.84 4.08 18.08
N MET A 239 -0.67 4.06 16.76
CA MET A 239 0.34 4.87 16.09
C MET A 239 0.04 6.37 16.20
N ILE A 240 -1.22 6.78 15.96
CA ILE A 240 -1.63 8.18 16.08
C ILE A 240 -1.36 8.69 17.50
N ARG A 241 -1.71 7.92 18.53
CA ARG A 241 -1.40 8.25 19.93
C ARG A 241 0.10 8.38 20.18
N SER A 242 0.91 7.47 19.65
CA SER A 242 2.39 7.54 19.74
C SER A 242 2.94 8.83 19.10
N ILE A 243 2.42 9.23 17.94
CA ILE A 243 2.83 10.46 17.24
C ILE A 243 2.43 11.71 18.04
N LEU A 244 1.20 11.74 18.55
CA LEU A 244 0.71 12.84 19.38
C LEU A 244 1.50 12.97 20.68
N GLY A 245 1.98 11.85 21.23
CA GLY A 245 2.90 11.80 22.37
C GLY A 245 4.36 12.13 22.03
N GLY A 246 4.66 12.55 20.80
CA GLY A 246 6.01 12.94 20.38
C GLY A 246 6.98 11.78 20.13
N GLN A 247 6.50 10.54 20.10
CA GLN A 247 7.33 9.33 19.97
C GLN A 247 7.36 8.77 18.54
N ALA A 248 7.13 9.61 17.54
CA ALA A 248 7.15 9.19 16.13
C ALA A 248 8.51 8.56 15.77
N PRO A 249 8.56 7.37 15.12
CA PRO A 249 9.79 6.65 14.83
C PRO A 249 10.57 7.23 13.63
N VAL A 250 10.68 8.56 13.54
CA VAL A 250 11.28 9.29 12.41
C VAL A 250 12.72 8.84 12.14
N ALA A 251 13.52 8.67 13.20
CA ALA A 251 14.89 8.19 13.06
C ALA A 251 14.97 6.79 12.41
N LYS A 252 14.01 5.90 12.71
CA LYS A 252 13.95 4.55 12.15
C LYS A 252 13.56 4.60 10.67
N TYR A 253 12.58 5.44 10.31
CA TYR A 253 12.23 5.69 8.91
C TYR A 253 13.41 6.24 8.11
N LEU A 254 14.08 7.29 8.61
CA LEU A 254 15.21 7.91 7.93
C LEU A 254 16.40 6.96 7.79
N ALA A 255 16.75 6.22 8.84
CA ALA A 255 17.81 5.21 8.78
C ALA A 255 17.48 4.11 7.76
N GLY A 256 16.22 3.64 7.77
CA GLY A 256 15.71 2.71 6.76
C GLY A 256 15.82 3.29 5.35
N THR A 257 15.41 4.53 5.13
CA THR A 257 15.50 5.21 3.82
C THR A 257 16.94 5.28 3.32
N GLY A 258 17.89 5.66 4.19
CA GLY A 258 19.32 5.63 3.83
C GLY A 258 19.78 4.23 3.44
N LEU A 259 19.47 3.21 4.24
CA LEU A 259 19.88 1.83 3.98
C LEU A 259 19.25 1.28 2.69
N GLY A 260 17.95 1.48 2.48
CA GLY A 260 17.25 1.06 1.27
C GLY A 260 17.79 1.73 0.02
N ALA A 261 18.11 3.03 0.10
CA ALA A 261 18.75 3.76 -0.99
C ALA A 261 20.14 3.20 -1.32
N LEU A 262 20.99 2.96 -0.31
CA LEU A 262 22.31 2.36 -0.49
C LEU A 262 22.22 0.97 -1.14
N LEU A 263 21.29 0.13 -0.68
CA LEU A 263 21.08 -1.20 -1.25
C LEU A 263 20.58 -1.14 -2.69
N SER A 264 19.65 -0.24 -3.03
CA SER A 264 19.22 -0.04 -4.41
C SER A 264 20.31 0.57 -5.29
N ALA A 265 21.21 1.39 -4.73
CA ALA A 265 22.36 1.95 -5.41
C ALA A 265 23.50 0.93 -5.64
N SER A 266 23.44 -0.27 -5.05
CA SER A 266 24.44 -1.33 -5.23
C SER A 266 24.54 -1.89 -6.65
N GLY A 267 23.62 -1.52 -7.55
CA GLY A 267 23.52 -2.06 -8.91
C GLY A 267 22.71 -3.35 -9.00
N ILE A 268 22.33 -3.95 -7.87
CA ILE A 268 21.41 -5.11 -7.84
C ILE A 268 19.98 -4.59 -7.88
N GLY A 269 19.32 -4.79 -9.02
CA GLY A 269 17.96 -4.28 -9.26
C GLY A 269 16.96 -4.72 -8.18
N GLY A 270 16.36 -3.74 -7.50
CA GLY A 270 15.33 -3.98 -6.50
C GLY A 270 15.80 -4.49 -5.13
N LEU A 271 17.11 -4.58 -4.88
CA LEU A 271 17.64 -5.14 -3.63
C LEU A 271 17.14 -4.40 -2.38
N GLY A 272 17.11 -3.06 -2.40
CA GLY A 272 16.61 -2.26 -1.29
C GLY A 272 15.15 -2.56 -0.96
N ILE A 273 14.33 -2.84 -1.98
CA ILE A 273 12.92 -3.22 -1.81
C ILE A 273 12.79 -4.64 -1.25
N LEU A 274 13.55 -5.59 -1.79
CA LEU A 274 13.52 -7.00 -1.35
C LEU A 274 13.89 -7.12 0.14
N VAL A 275 14.99 -6.48 0.55
CA VAL A 275 15.43 -6.50 1.95
C VAL A 275 14.45 -5.69 2.82
N GLY A 276 13.99 -4.53 2.36
CA GLY A 276 13.01 -3.71 3.08
C GLY A 276 11.69 -4.45 3.34
N LEU A 277 11.24 -5.26 2.38
CA LEU A 277 10.05 -6.08 2.53
C LEU A 277 10.25 -7.19 3.57
N GLY A 278 11.44 -7.79 3.63
CA GLY A 278 11.81 -8.75 4.67
C GLY A 278 11.77 -8.15 6.08
N PHE A 279 12.13 -6.87 6.24
CA PHE A 279 12.00 -6.14 7.51
C PHE A 279 10.55 -5.75 7.82
N TYR A 280 9.72 -5.54 6.79
CA TYR A 280 8.34 -5.11 6.92
C TYR A 280 7.38 -6.26 7.29
N LEU A 281 7.58 -7.44 6.67
CA LEU A 281 6.66 -8.56 6.77
C LEU A 281 6.83 -9.37 8.05
N PRO A 282 5.76 -10.01 8.55
CA PRO A 282 5.88 -11.01 9.60
C PRO A 282 6.80 -12.15 9.21
N PHE A 283 7.56 -12.67 10.18
CA PHE A 283 8.49 -13.77 9.96
C PHE A 283 7.81 -14.99 9.33
N SER A 284 6.58 -15.32 9.75
CA SER A 284 5.80 -16.41 9.14
C SER A 284 5.59 -16.21 7.64
N VAL A 285 5.26 -14.99 7.21
CA VAL A 285 5.09 -14.65 5.79
C VAL A 285 6.40 -14.78 5.04
N VAL A 286 7.48 -14.20 5.58
CA VAL A 286 8.82 -14.28 4.96
C VAL A 286 9.29 -15.74 4.84
N LEU A 287 9.08 -16.54 5.88
CA LEU A 287 9.43 -17.95 5.90
C LEU A 287 8.64 -18.76 4.87
N THR A 288 7.32 -18.57 4.79
CA THR A 288 6.48 -19.23 3.79
C THR A 288 6.90 -18.88 2.36
N TYR A 289 7.20 -17.61 2.09
CA TYR A 289 7.73 -17.18 0.79
C TYR A 289 9.09 -17.83 0.47
N THR A 290 9.96 -17.94 1.48
CA THR A 290 11.26 -18.58 1.33
C THR A 290 11.12 -20.06 0.99
N ILE A 291 10.24 -20.78 1.71
CA ILE A 291 9.95 -22.18 1.43
C ILE A 291 9.37 -22.33 0.01
N GLY A 292 8.39 -21.50 -0.36
CA GLY A 292 7.82 -21.51 -1.72
C GLY A 292 8.87 -21.27 -2.82
N THR A 293 9.82 -20.36 -2.57
CA THR A 293 10.93 -20.08 -3.50
C THR A 293 11.88 -21.27 -3.60
N ILE A 294 12.23 -21.92 -2.49
CA ILE A 294 13.08 -23.13 -2.49
C ILE A 294 12.38 -24.26 -3.25
N LEU A 295 11.08 -24.48 -3.03
CA LEU A 295 10.30 -25.47 -3.75
C LEU A 295 10.26 -25.18 -5.26
N ARG A 296 10.13 -23.90 -5.63
CA ARG A 296 10.19 -23.47 -7.03
C ARG A 296 11.56 -23.77 -7.65
N LEU A 297 12.65 -23.42 -6.97
CA LEU A 297 14.01 -23.69 -7.45
C LEU A 297 14.28 -25.19 -7.60
N ALA A 298 13.80 -26.00 -6.65
CA ALA A 298 13.89 -27.46 -6.74
C ALA A 298 13.07 -28.01 -7.91
N ALA A 299 11.85 -27.51 -8.13
CA ALA A 299 11.02 -27.90 -9.26
C ALA A 299 11.66 -27.51 -10.61
N ASP A 300 12.24 -26.31 -10.70
CA ASP A 300 12.97 -25.86 -11.89
C ASP A 300 14.19 -26.74 -12.18
N ALA A 301 14.90 -27.19 -11.15
CA ALA A 301 16.04 -28.10 -11.28
C ALA A 301 15.62 -29.52 -11.68
N TRP A 302 14.49 -30.02 -11.19
CA TRP A 302 14.06 -31.41 -11.41
C TRP A 302 13.19 -31.62 -12.65
N ARG A 303 12.29 -30.68 -12.96
CA ARG A 303 11.30 -30.80 -14.04
C ARG A 303 11.44 -29.74 -15.13
N GLY A 304 12.40 -28.83 -14.98
CA GLY A 304 12.61 -27.73 -15.91
C GLY A 304 11.64 -26.58 -15.71
N ARG A 305 12.08 -25.38 -16.12
CA ARG A 305 11.33 -24.13 -15.92
C ARG A 305 9.94 -24.15 -16.56
N ARG A 306 9.80 -24.76 -17.73
CA ARG A 306 8.53 -24.84 -18.46
C ARG A 306 7.45 -25.54 -17.63
N PHE A 307 7.78 -26.67 -16.99
CA PHE A 307 6.84 -27.36 -16.10
C PHE A 307 6.41 -26.45 -14.94
N SER A 308 7.36 -25.79 -14.29
CA SER A 308 7.06 -24.94 -13.16
C SER A 308 6.19 -23.74 -13.56
N GLU A 309 6.41 -23.14 -14.73
CA GLU A 309 5.62 -22.01 -15.25
C GLU A 309 4.22 -22.42 -15.70
N GLU A 310 4.11 -23.46 -16.52
CA GLU A 310 2.84 -23.88 -17.14
C GLU A 310 1.97 -24.75 -16.22
N VAL A 311 2.56 -25.43 -15.22
CA VAL A 311 1.85 -26.37 -14.34
C VAL A 311 2.00 -25.99 -12.86
N GLY A 312 3.23 -25.72 -12.41
CA GLY A 312 3.51 -25.40 -11.01
C GLY A 312 2.79 -24.13 -10.51
N ILE A 313 2.89 -23.03 -11.25
CA ILE A 313 2.23 -21.76 -10.91
C ILE A 313 0.71 -21.91 -10.89
N PRO A 314 0.04 -22.48 -11.93
CA PRO A 314 -1.40 -22.71 -11.88
C PRO A 314 -1.88 -23.59 -10.72
N ILE A 315 -1.14 -24.64 -10.35
CA ILE A 315 -1.48 -25.46 -9.19
C ILE A 315 -1.41 -24.65 -7.90
N ALA A 316 -0.33 -23.88 -7.68
CA ALA A 316 -0.19 -23.04 -6.51
C ALA A 316 -1.30 -21.97 -6.43
N ALA A 317 -1.61 -21.33 -7.57
CA ALA A 317 -2.73 -20.39 -7.67
C ALA A 317 -4.07 -21.07 -7.35
N GLY A 318 -4.28 -22.30 -7.83
CA GLY A 318 -5.45 -23.11 -7.52
C GLY A 318 -5.61 -23.40 -6.02
N PHE A 319 -4.52 -23.66 -5.29
CA PHE A 319 -4.58 -23.83 -3.84
C PHE A 319 -4.95 -22.54 -3.11
N ILE A 320 -4.37 -21.40 -3.51
CA ILE A 320 -4.69 -20.09 -2.93
C ILE A 320 -6.17 -19.75 -3.14
N VAL A 321 -6.67 -19.92 -4.37
CA VAL A 321 -8.09 -19.68 -4.70
C VAL A 321 -8.99 -20.68 -3.99
N GLY A 322 -8.59 -21.95 -3.91
CA GLY A 322 -9.34 -23.01 -3.24
C GLY A 322 -9.54 -22.73 -1.76
N GLU A 323 -8.49 -22.34 -1.04
CA GLU A 323 -8.59 -21.94 0.37
C GLU A 323 -9.58 -20.78 0.55
N ALA A 324 -9.48 -19.73 -0.28
CA ALA A 324 -10.37 -18.57 -0.21
C ALA A 324 -11.84 -18.96 -0.46
N LEU A 325 -12.12 -19.82 -1.44
CA LEU A 325 -13.46 -20.31 -1.74
C LEU A 325 -14.05 -21.14 -0.59
N ILE A 326 -13.25 -22.01 0.02
CA ILE A 326 -13.67 -22.78 1.21
C ILE A 326 -13.96 -21.84 2.39
N GLY A 327 -13.16 -20.79 2.58
CA GLY A 327 -13.40 -19.76 3.59
C GLY A 327 -14.73 -19.03 3.40
N ILE A 328 -15.06 -18.66 2.16
CA ILE A 328 -16.36 -18.07 1.81
C ILE A 328 -17.49 -19.07 2.08
N GLY A 329 -17.31 -20.34 1.70
CA GLY A 329 -18.28 -21.41 1.96
C GLY A 329 -18.55 -21.58 3.45
N PHE A 330 -17.51 -21.55 4.29
CA PHE A 330 -17.64 -21.61 5.75
C PHE A 330 -18.40 -20.40 6.30
N ALA A 331 -18.10 -19.19 5.81
CA ALA A 331 -18.81 -17.98 6.21
C ALA A 331 -20.31 -18.05 5.85
N LEU A 332 -20.65 -18.50 4.63
CA LEU A 332 -22.04 -18.70 4.22
C LEU A 332 -22.75 -19.76 5.07
N TYR A 333 -22.08 -20.88 5.34
CA TYR A 333 -22.62 -21.94 6.20
C TYR A 333 -22.90 -21.43 7.61
N ALA A 334 -21.99 -20.66 8.21
CA ALA A 334 -22.18 -20.07 9.53
C ALA A 334 -23.38 -19.11 9.56
N ILE A 335 -23.55 -18.29 8.52
CA ILE A 335 -24.71 -17.39 8.37
C ILE A 335 -26.02 -18.19 8.27
N LEU A 336 -26.05 -19.25 7.44
CA LEU A 336 -27.24 -20.07 7.21
C LEU A 336 -27.67 -20.88 8.44
N GLN A 337 -26.71 -21.35 9.24
CA GLN A 337 -26.99 -22.04 10.50
C GLN A 337 -27.48 -21.10 11.61
N GLY A 338 -27.65 -19.81 11.33
CA GLY A 338 -28.01 -18.81 12.33
C GLY A 338 -26.97 -18.72 13.45
N MET A 339 -25.75 -19.20 13.20
CA MET A 339 -24.69 -19.17 14.21
C MET A 339 -24.33 -17.71 14.44
N ARG A 340 -24.63 -17.27 15.67
CA ARG A 340 -24.00 -16.09 16.27
C ARG A 340 -22.52 -16.43 16.45
N LEU A 341 -21.73 -16.31 15.39
CA LEU A 341 -20.28 -16.11 15.48
C LEU A 341 -20.00 -14.98 16.47
#